data_AF-A0A949DTF3-F1
#
_entry.id   AF-A0A949DTF3-F1
#
_cell.length_a   1.000
_cell.length_b   1.000
_cell.length_c   1.000
_cell.angle_alpha   90.00
_cell.angle_beta   90.00
_cell.angle_gamma   90.00
#
_symmetry.space_group_name_H-M   'P 1'
#
loop_
_entity.id
_entity.type
_entity.pdbx_description
1 polymer ?
#
loop_
_entity_poly.entity_id
_entity_poly.type
_entity_poly.pdbx_seq_one_letter_code
_entity_poly.pdbx_strand_id
1 'polypeptide(L)'
;MKMKSKGEKADELRPEYDLATLLVEGERGKYAKRYKQGTNLVLLSPDVARDFPNDEAVNEALRLVIQLKKIPGGMKRRVAGS
;
A
#
# COMPACT_ATOMS: atom_id res chain seq x y z
N MET A 1 -53.26 9.92 -6.20
CA MET A 1 -52.42 8.92 -5.52
C MET A 1 -50.97 9.38 -5.59
N LYS A 2 -50.29 9.54 -4.45
CA LYS A 2 -48.84 9.85 -4.42
C LYS A 2 -48.18 8.79 -3.54
N MET A 3 -47.54 7.81 -4.17
CA MET A 3 -46.81 6.75 -3.48
C MET A 3 -45.49 7.35 -3.00
N LYS A 4 -45.33 7.48 -1.68
CA LYS A 4 -44.01 7.67 -1.08
C LYS A 4 -43.40 6.29 -0.86
N SER A 5 -42.69 5.78 -1.85
CA SER A 5 -41.79 4.66 -1.64
C SER A 5 -40.40 5.20 -1.31
N LYS A 6 -40.09 5.34 -0.03
CA LYS A 6 -38.71 5.21 0.43
C LYS A 6 -38.75 4.28 1.60
N GLY A 7 -38.24 3.06 1.38
CA GLY A 7 -38.09 2.05 2.41
C GLY A 7 -37.43 2.67 3.63
N GLU A 8 -38.24 2.83 4.66
CA GLU A 8 -37.81 3.03 6.03
C GLU A 8 -37.03 1.77 6.38
N LYS A 9 -35.70 1.82 6.17
CA LYS A 9 -34.81 1.00 6.99
C LYS A 9 -35.11 1.49 8.39
N ALA A 10 -35.89 0.71 9.14
CA ALA A 10 -36.09 0.96 10.55
C ALA A 10 -34.71 1.21 11.16
N ASP A 11 -34.57 2.32 11.84
CA ASP A 11 -33.32 2.67 12.49
C ASP A 11 -33.11 1.66 13.63
N GLU A 12 -32.39 0.58 13.33
CA GLU A 12 -32.06 -0.50 14.27
C GLU A 12 -31.05 -0.04 15.34
N LEU A 13 -30.54 1.20 15.22
CA LEU A 13 -29.63 1.78 16.19
C LEU A 13 -30.37 2.06 17.50
N ARG A 14 -29.68 1.79 18.62
CA ARG A 14 -30.19 2.18 19.94
C ARG A 14 -30.28 3.72 20.01
N PRO A 15 -31.22 4.30 20.78
CA PRO A 15 -31.40 5.75 20.85
C PRO A 15 -30.13 6.54 21.23
N GLU A 16 -29.19 5.93 21.93
CA GLU A 16 -27.91 6.55 22.29
C GLU A 16 -26.93 6.66 21.12
N TYR A 17 -27.19 6.00 19.98
CA TYR A 17 -26.37 6.01 18.77
C TYR A 17 -26.95 6.92 17.68
N ASP A 18 -27.33 8.14 18.05
CA ASP A 18 -27.63 9.16 17.06
C ASP A 18 -26.33 9.65 16.39
N LEU A 19 -26.02 9.08 15.22
CA LEU A 19 -24.84 9.40 14.43
C LEU A 19 -24.80 10.88 14.01
N ALA A 20 -25.94 11.56 13.89
CA ALA A 20 -25.98 12.99 13.56
C ALA A 20 -25.43 13.83 14.72
N THR A 21 -25.68 13.41 15.96
CA THR A 21 -25.16 14.04 17.17
C THR A 21 -23.75 13.57 17.52
N LEU A 22 -23.44 12.28 17.31
CA LEU A 22 -22.14 11.71 17.67
C LEU A 22 -21.01 12.06 16.68
N LEU A 23 -21.34 12.36 15.42
CA LEU A 23 -20.36 12.65 14.37
C LEU A 23 -20.42 14.11 13.90
N VAL A 24 -20.88 15.04 14.73
CA VAL A 24 -20.91 16.49 14.40
C VAL A 24 -19.53 17.01 14.01
N GLU A 25 -18.48 16.55 14.70
CA GLU A 25 -17.07 16.87 14.39
C GLU A 25 -16.39 15.77 13.54
N GLY A 26 -17.16 14.83 13.00
CA GLY A 26 -16.67 13.71 12.22
C GLY A 26 -16.17 14.16 10.85
N GLU A 27 -14.85 14.19 10.66
CA GLU A 27 -14.25 14.46 9.36
C GLU A 27 -14.37 13.25 8.41
N ARG A 28 -15.17 13.39 7.35
CA ARG A 28 -15.28 12.36 6.31
C ARG A 28 -13.94 12.13 5.63
N GLY A 29 -13.41 10.91 5.74
CA GLY A 29 -12.16 10.53 5.09
C GLY A 29 -10.90 11.07 5.78
N LYS A 30 -10.95 11.35 7.10
CA LYS A 30 -9.80 11.77 7.94
C LYS A 30 -8.49 11.00 7.66
N TYR A 31 -8.59 9.71 7.37
CA TYR A 31 -7.44 8.84 7.05
C TYR A 31 -7.39 8.39 5.59
N ALA A 32 -8.30 8.85 4.73
CA ALA A 32 -8.37 8.44 3.33
C ALA A 32 -7.07 8.78 2.57
N LYS A 33 -6.43 9.92 2.88
CA LYS A 33 -5.12 10.26 2.31
C LYS A 33 -4.03 9.31 2.77
N ARG A 34 -3.97 8.96 4.07
CA ARG A 34 -2.99 8.00 4.62
C ARG A 34 -3.18 6.59 4.07
N TYR A 35 -4.44 6.19 3.87
CA TYR A 35 -4.79 4.92 3.24
C TYR A 35 -4.44 4.90 1.74
N LYS A 36 -4.65 6.01 1.01
CA LYS A 36 -4.21 6.15 -0.39
C LYS A 36 -2.70 6.27 -0.55
N GLN A 37 -2.01 6.78 0.47
CA GLN A 37 -0.56 6.65 0.61
C GLN A 37 -0.13 5.21 0.94
N GLY A 38 -1.11 4.29 1.05
CA GLY A 38 -0.92 2.87 1.12
C GLY A 38 0.09 2.36 0.11
N THR A 39 0.81 1.35 0.56
CA THR A 39 1.95 0.68 -0.05
C THR A 39 1.90 0.73 -1.57
N ASN A 40 2.95 1.27 -2.21
CA ASN A 40 3.12 1.18 -3.67
C ASN A 40 3.29 -0.30 -4.05
N LEU A 41 2.16 -1.00 -4.23
CA LEU A 41 2.14 -2.39 -4.64
C LEU A 41 2.46 -2.47 -6.12
N VAL A 42 3.54 -3.18 -6.44
CA VAL A 42 3.96 -3.47 -7.81
C VAL A 42 3.74 -4.95 -8.05
N LEU A 43 2.95 -5.28 -9.08
CA LEU A 43 2.77 -6.66 -9.50
C LEU A 43 4.04 -7.15 -10.19
N LEU A 44 4.64 -8.22 -9.68
CA LEU A 44 5.74 -8.93 -10.31
C LEU A 44 5.24 -9.75 -11.51
N SER A 45 6.07 -9.84 -12.54
CA SER A 45 5.84 -10.80 -13.63
C SER A 45 5.84 -12.23 -13.09
N PRO A 46 5.06 -13.16 -13.67
CA PRO A 46 4.92 -14.52 -13.13
C PRO A 46 6.22 -15.32 -13.03
N ASP A 47 7.14 -15.10 -13.96
CA ASP A 47 8.48 -15.70 -13.93
C ASP A 47 9.29 -15.23 -12.73
N VAL A 48 9.33 -13.92 -12.48
CA VAL A 48 10.04 -13.33 -11.33
C VAL A 48 9.39 -13.77 -10.00
N ALA A 49 8.06 -13.79 -9.93
CA ALA A 49 7.34 -14.19 -8.73
C ALA A 49 7.60 -15.65 -8.31
N ARG A 50 8.03 -16.52 -9.24
CA ARG A 50 8.34 -17.93 -8.92
C ARG A 50 9.66 -18.11 -8.18
N ASP A 51 10.58 -17.16 -8.35
CA ASP A 51 11.92 -17.23 -7.74
C ASP A 51 11.96 -16.63 -6.32
N PHE A 52 10.94 -15.85 -5.93
CA PHE A 52 10.91 -15.16 -4.64
C PHE A 52 9.71 -15.61 -3.78
N PRO A 53 9.94 -16.06 -2.53
CA PRO A 53 8.87 -16.56 -1.65
C PRO A 53 8.00 -15.46 -1.04
N ASN A 54 8.54 -14.24 -0.86
CA ASN A 54 7.83 -13.09 -0.29
C ASN A 54 8.44 -11.74 -0.74
N ASP A 55 7.82 -10.64 -0.31
CA ASP A 55 8.23 -9.27 -0.61
C ASP A 55 9.56 -8.87 0.05
N GLU A 56 9.85 -9.40 1.24
CA GLU A 56 11.12 -9.19 1.94
C GLU A 56 12.30 -9.67 1.09
N ALA A 57 12.22 -10.89 0.54
CA ALA A 57 13.26 -11.45 -0.32
C ALA A 57 13.49 -10.62 -1.60
N VAL A 58 12.42 -10.13 -2.23
CA VAL A 58 12.51 -9.24 -3.40
C VAL A 58 13.22 -7.94 -3.02
N ASN A 59 12.82 -7.32 -1.91
CA ASN A 59 13.37 -6.05 -1.46
C ASN A 59 14.86 -6.16 -1.09
N GLU A 60 15.28 -7.25 -0.46
CA GLU A 60 16.69 -7.50 -0.17
C GLU A 60 17.51 -7.64 -1.45
N ALA A 61 17.05 -8.43 -2.42
CA ALA A 61 17.73 -8.58 -3.70
C ALA A 61 17.89 -7.23 -4.44
N LEU A 62 16.83 -6.42 -4.50
CA LEU A 62 16.89 -5.10 -5.14
C LEU A 62 17.82 -4.13 -4.40
N ARG A 63 17.89 -4.18 -3.05
CA ARG A 63 18.85 -3.40 -2.27
C ARG A 63 20.29 -3.78 -2.58
N LEU A 64 20.58 -5.07 -2.73
CA LEU A 64 21.91 -5.54 -3.15
C LEU A 64 22.27 -5.01 -4.54
N VAL A 65 21.35 -5.04 -5.50
CA VAL A 65 21.57 -4.47 -6.84
C VAL A 65 21.87 -2.96 -6.77
N ILE A 66 21.15 -2.22 -5.93
CA ILE A 66 21.42 -0.79 -5.69
C ILE A 66 22.81 -0.57 -5.10
N GLN A 67 23.24 -1.43 -4.16
CA GLN A 67 24.58 -1.35 -3.57
C GLN A 67 25.68 -1.65 -4.60
N LEU A 68 25.52 -2.71 -5.41
CA LEU A 68 26.45 -3.05 -6.47
C LEU A 68 26.63 -1.91 -7.47
N LYS A 69 25.53 -1.23 -7.85
CA LYS A 69 25.57 -0.06 -8.72
C LYS A 69 26.37 1.12 -8.13
N LYS A 70 26.44 1.22 -6.80
CA LYS A 70 27.18 2.29 -6.09
C LYS A 70 28.68 2.00 -5.98
N ILE A 71 29.14 0.77 -6.24
CA ILE A 71 30.57 0.45 -6.25
C ILE A 71 31.17 1.03 -7.55
N PRO A 72 32.01 2.08 -7.49
CA PRO A 72 32.67 2.57 -8.68
C PRO A 72 33.59 1.47 -9.21
N GLY A 73 33.50 1.16 -10.51
CA GLY A 73 34.16 0.04 -11.19
C GLY A 73 35.63 -0.12 -10.82
N GLY A 74 35.88 -0.88 -9.75
CA GLY A 74 37.17 -1.00 -9.09
C GLY A 74 37.67 -2.43 -9.14
N MET A 75 37.83 -2.99 -10.33
CA MET A 75 38.71 -4.13 -10.53
C MET A 75 39.30 -4.13 -11.95
N LYS A 76 40.01 -3.05 -12.31
CA LYS A 76 41.07 -3.19 -13.30
C LYS A 76 42.14 -4.07 -12.65
N ARG A 77 42.13 -5.36 -12.99
CA ARG A 77 43.23 -6.28 -12.68
C ARG A 77 44.53 -5.60 -13.10
N ARG A 78 45.36 -5.18 -12.14
CA ARG A 78 46.75 -4.84 -12.42
C ARG A 78 47.41 -6.15 -12.81
N VAL A 79 47.48 -6.40 -14.10
CA VAL A 79 48.34 -7.43 -14.66
C VAL A 79 49.76 -6.92 -14.37
N ALA A 80 50.38 -7.48 -13.33
CA ALA A 80 51.80 -7.34 -13.12
C ALA A 80 52.48 -8.10 -14.26
N GLY A 81 53.12 -7.36 -15.15
CA GLY A 81 53.79 -7.91 -16.33
C GLY A 81 54.68 -6.86 -16.97
N SER A 82 55.86 -6.67 -16.41
CA SER A 82 57.17 -6.88 -17.05
C SER A 82 58.27 -6.12 -16.32
#